data_AF-A0A1M4V3G1-F1
#
_entry.id   AF-A0A1M4V3G1-F1
#
_cell.length_a   1.000
_cell.length_b   1.000
_cell.length_c   1.000
_cell.angle_alpha   90.00
_cell.angle_beta   90.00
_cell.angle_gamma   90.00
#
_symmetry.space_group_name_H-M   'P 1'
#
loop_
_entity.id
_entity.type
_entity.pdbx_description
1 polymer ?
#
loop_
_entity_poly.entity_id
_entity_poly.type
_entity_poly.pdbx_seq_one_letter_code
_entity_poly.pdbx_strand_id
1 'polypeptide(L)'
;MYFGLRTQLDFNQEVWMNKPENRYLMLENLLESKQLISKTTNQVKSTLGKPLIENDTVLIYEILEIGKLDFYENKLILHHHNRTISRVELKKQKLH
;
A
#
# COMPACT_ATOMS: atom_id res chain seq x y z
N MET A 1 19.36 17.09 -17.75
CA MET A 1 18.76 15.75 -17.62
C MET A 1 17.79 15.79 -16.46
N TYR A 2 16.49 15.71 -16.71
CA TYR A 2 15.47 15.73 -15.67
C TYR A 2 15.38 14.33 -15.05
N PHE A 3 16.02 14.13 -13.91
CA PHE A 3 15.66 13.02 -13.03
C PHE A 3 14.68 13.57 -12.00
N GLY A 4 13.38 13.45 -12.31
CA GLY A 4 12.33 13.66 -11.31
C GLY A 4 12.53 12.63 -10.21
N LEU A 5 13.16 13.04 -9.11
CA LEU A 5 13.27 12.23 -7.90
C LEU A 5 11.85 12.07 -7.34
N ARG A 6 11.14 11.02 -7.78
CA ARG A 6 10.16 10.38 -6.92
C ARG A 6 10.95 9.92 -5.71
N THR A 7 10.90 10.68 -4.62
CA THR A 7 11.38 10.23 -3.32
C THR A 7 10.50 9.07 -2.90
N GLN A 8 10.84 7.87 -3.39
CA GLN A 8 10.37 6.63 -2.82
C GLN A 8 10.86 6.62 -1.38
N LEU A 9 9.92 6.68 -0.44
CA LEU A 9 10.23 6.54 0.98
C LEU A 9 10.27 5.05 1.29
N ASP A 10 11.28 4.63 2.05
CA ASP A 10 11.25 3.31 2.66
C ASP A 10 10.01 3.16 3.52
N PHE A 11 9.45 1.94 3.55
CA PHE A 11 8.29 1.67 4.36
C PHE A 11 8.60 1.96 5.85
N ASN A 12 7.93 2.97 6.39
CA ASN A 12 8.00 3.33 7.80
C ASN A 12 6.59 3.20 8.40
N GLN A 13 6.43 2.23 9.30
CA GLN A 13 5.15 1.95 9.95
C GLN A 13 4.61 3.14 10.74
N GLU A 14 5.47 3.92 11.40
CA GLU A 14 5.07 5.09 12.16
C GLU A 14 4.51 6.18 11.24
N VAL A 15 5.20 6.45 10.11
CA VAL A 15 4.72 7.40 9.09
C VAL A 15 3.41 6.91 8.47
N TRP A 16 3.31 5.61 8.18
CA TRP A 16 2.10 5.00 7.63
C TRP A 16 0.88 5.19 8.54
N MET A 17 1.05 5.02 9.85
CA MET A 17 -0.03 5.15 10.81
C MET A 17 -0.37 6.61 11.11
N ASN A 18 0.63 7.49 11.23
CA ASN A 18 0.44 8.88 11.65
C ASN A 18 0.15 9.86 10.51
N LYS A 19 0.56 9.55 9.27
CA LYS A 19 0.41 10.45 8.11
C LYS A 19 -0.23 9.72 6.92
N PRO A 20 -1.57 9.51 6.95
CA PRO A 20 -2.29 8.83 5.86
C PRO A 20 -2.02 9.44 4.48
N GLU A 21 -1.85 10.75 4.42
CA GLU A 21 -1.55 11.51 3.22
C GLU A 21 -0.19 11.15 2.61
N ASN A 22 0.75 10.57 3.36
CA ASN A 22 2.06 10.16 2.86
C ASN A 22 2.13 8.67 2.53
N ARG A 23 1.06 7.90 2.74
CA ARG A 23 1.05 6.45 2.46
C ARG A 23 1.41 6.12 1.02
N TYR A 24 0.96 6.96 0.07
CA TYR A 24 1.21 6.75 -1.35
C TYR A 24 2.71 6.73 -1.71
N LEU A 25 3.54 7.48 -0.99
CA LEU A 25 4.99 7.56 -1.20
C LEU A 25 5.72 6.24 -0.88
N MET A 26 5.10 5.38 -0.06
CA MET A 26 5.68 4.12 0.40
C MET A 26 5.13 2.89 -0.35
N LEU A 27 4.11 3.06 -1.22
CA LEU A 27 3.45 1.94 -1.89
C LEU A 27 4.36 1.18 -2.85
N GLU A 28 5.19 1.90 -3.60
CA GLU A 28 6.14 1.28 -4.54
C GLU A 28 7.21 0.48 -3.77
N ASN A 29 7.73 1.04 -2.66
CA ASN A 29 8.68 0.34 -1.80
C ASN A 29 8.05 -0.93 -1.16
N LEU A 30 6.79 -0.85 -0.70
CA LEU A 30 6.06 -2.02 -0.19
C LEU A 30 5.90 -3.14 -1.23
N LEU A 31 5.67 -2.75 -2.49
CA LEU A 31 5.53 -3.71 -3.60
C LEU A 31 6.88 -4.32 -3.98
N GLU A 32 7.93 -3.51 -4.10
CA GLU A 32 9.27 -3.93 -4.53
C GLU A 32 10.00 -4.74 -3.45
N SER A 33 9.92 -4.30 -2.19
CA SER A 33 10.62 -4.95 -1.07
C SER A 33 10.06 -6.33 -0.74
N LYS A 34 8.87 -6.68 -1.25
CA LYS A 34 8.16 -7.94 -0.97
C LYS A 34 8.01 -8.24 0.53
N GLN A 35 8.13 -7.22 1.39
CA GLN A 35 8.12 -7.38 2.85
C GLN A 35 6.79 -7.91 3.40
N LEU A 36 5.72 -7.81 2.62
CA LEU A 36 4.40 -8.33 2.98
C LEU A 36 4.23 -9.80 2.57
N ILE A 37 5.03 -10.32 1.63
CA ILE A 37 4.92 -11.70 1.17
C ILE A 37 5.34 -12.64 2.31
N SER A 38 4.64 -13.76 2.46
CA SER A 38 4.84 -14.75 3.53
C SER A 38 4.50 -14.25 4.94
N LYS A 39 4.08 -12.99 5.11
CA LYS A 39 3.52 -12.50 6.38
C LYS A 39 2.09 -13.02 6.56
N THR A 40 1.68 -13.16 7.81
CA THR A 40 0.29 -13.46 8.13
C THR A 40 -0.60 -12.23 7.98
N THR A 41 -1.88 -12.42 7.68
CA THR A 41 -2.87 -11.34 7.59
C THR A 41 -2.92 -10.54 8.89
N ASN A 42 -2.74 -11.17 10.05
CA ASN A 42 -2.67 -10.49 11.34
C ASN A 42 -1.43 -9.59 11.46
N GLN A 43 -0.24 -10.08 11.08
CA GLN A 43 0.98 -9.26 11.07
C GLN A 43 0.82 -8.07 10.12
N VAL A 44 0.27 -8.30 8.93
CA VAL A 44 0.01 -7.24 7.96
C VAL A 44 -0.96 -6.21 8.50
N LYS A 45 -2.06 -6.62 9.15
CA LYS A 45 -3.00 -5.70 9.78
C LYS A 45 -2.38 -4.92 10.93
N SER A 46 -1.50 -5.53 11.71
CA SER A 46 -0.76 -4.82 12.76
C SER A 46 0.21 -3.78 12.17
N THR A 47 0.72 -4.02 10.96
CA THR A 47 1.67 -3.13 10.28
C THR A 47 0.97 -2.01 9.47
N LEU A 48 -0.03 -2.36 8.65
CA LEU A 48 -0.71 -1.44 7.74
C LEU A 48 -2.02 -0.89 8.29
N GLY A 49 -2.48 -1.41 9.43
CA GLY A 49 -3.78 -1.11 9.99
C GLY A 49 -4.92 -1.93 9.36
N LYS A 50 -6.14 -1.47 9.61
CA LYS A 50 -7.36 -2.13 9.14
C LYS A 50 -7.52 -1.93 7.62
N PRO A 51 -7.75 -3.00 6.84
CA PRO A 51 -8.07 -2.88 5.42
C PRO A 51 -9.46 -2.26 5.23
N LEU A 52 -9.69 -1.66 4.07
CA LEU A 52 -11.00 -1.19 3.67
C LEU A 52 -11.94 -2.38 3.41
N ILE A 53 -11.43 -3.39 2.71
CA ILE A 53 -12.16 -4.63 2.41
C ILE A 53 -11.32 -5.80 2.91
N GLU A 54 -11.94 -6.67 3.71
CA GLU A 54 -11.37 -7.94 4.14
C GLU A 54 -12.29 -9.06 3.72
N ASN A 55 -11.79 -9.92 2.84
CA ASN A 55 -12.45 -11.15 2.39
C ASN A 55 -11.55 -12.37 2.71
N ASP A 56 -12.10 -13.57 2.54
CA ASP A 56 -11.41 -14.84 2.81
C ASP A 56 -10.13 -15.05 1.98
N THR A 57 -10.00 -14.35 0.86
CA THR A 57 -8.87 -14.50 -0.08
C THR A 57 -8.09 -13.22 -0.33
N VAL A 58 -8.65 -12.05 0.01
CA VAL A 58 -8.04 -10.74 -0.30
C VAL A 58 -8.22 -9.73 0.83
N LEU A 59 -7.21 -8.89 1.02
CA LEU A 59 -7.27 -7.66 1.79
C LEU A 59 -7.06 -6.49 0.84
N ILE A 60 -7.93 -5.49 0.86
CA ILE A 60 -7.82 -4.30 0.00
C ILE A 60 -7.66 -3.09 0.90
N TYR A 61 -6.58 -2.35 0.65
CA TYR A 61 -6.30 -1.07 1.26
C TYR A 61 -6.48 0.02 0.21
N GLU A 62 -7.20 1.07 0.55
CA GLU A 62 -7.37 2.25 -0.29
C GLU A 62 -6.46 3.36 0.23
N ILE A 63 -5.68 3.94 -0.67
CA ILE A 63 -4.72 4.99 -0.40
C ILE A 63 -4.98 6.12 -1.40
N LEU A 64 -5.36 7.28 -0.87
CA LEU A 64 -5.53 8.47 -1.69
C LEU A 64 -4.19 9.18 -1.86
N GLU A 65 -3.88 9.53 -3.09
CA GLU A 65 -2.73 10.36 -3.46
C GLU A 65 -3.29 11.68 -4.00
N ILE A 66 -3.01 12.75 -3.26
CA ILE A 66 -3.43 14.10 -3.61
C ILE A 66 -2.24 14.79 -4.28
N GLY A 67 -2.30 14.88 -5.61
CA GLY A 67 -1.38 15.70 -6.38
C GLY A 67 -1.77 17.18 -6.35
N LYS A 68 -0.91 18.05 -6.87
CA LYS A 68 -1.19 19.50 -6.94
C LYS A 68 -2.41 19.85 -7.80
N LEU A 69 -2.73 19.02 -8.80
CA LEU A 69 -3.79 19.25 -9.79
C LEU A 69 -4.59 18.00 -10.14
N ASP A 70 -4.17 16.83 -9.65
CA ASP A 70 -4.74 15.52 -9.99
C ASP A 70 -4.98 14.73 -8.70
N PHE A 71 -6.00 13.87 -8.71
CA PHE A 71 -6.27 12.92 -7.62
C PHE A 71 -6.09 11.50 -8.12
N TYR A 72 -5.33 10.70 -7.37
CA TYR A 72 -5.11 9.30 -7.66
C TYR A 72 -5.63 8.44 -6.52
N GLU A 73 -6.46 7.45 -6.85
CA GLU A 73 -6.88 6.39 -5.95
C GLU A 73 -5.97 5.18 -6.17
N ASN A 74 -5.19 4.85 -5.15
CA ASN A 74 -4.30 3.70 -5.16
C ASN A 74 -4.91 2.58 -4.31
N LYS A 75 -5.17 1.43 -4.91
CA LYS A 75 -5.66 0.22 -4.23
C LYS A 75 -4.53 -0.79 -4.09
N LEU A 76 -4.09 -1.03 -2.86
CA LEU A 76 -3.15 -2.09 -2.52
C LEU A 76 -3.95 -3.35 -2.20
N ILE A 77 -3.83 -4.36 -3.06
CA ILE A 77 -4.58 -5.62 -2.98
C ILE A 77 -3.60 -6.71 -2.54
N LEU A 78 -3.86 -7.31 -1.39
CA LEU A 78 -3.07 -8.40 -0.83
C LEU A 78 -3.88 -9.69 -0.93
N HIS A 79 -3.42 -10.61 -1.77
CA HIS A 79 -4.00 -11.95 -1.81
C HIS A 79 -3.37 -12.80 -0.72
N HIS A 80 -4.22 -13.52 0.01
CA HIS A 80 -3.78 -14.43 1.05
C HIS A 80 -4.42 -15.80 0.88
N HIS A 81 -3.68 -16.82 1.29
CA HIS A 81 -4.13 -18.21 1.36
C HIS A 81 -3.76 -18.75 2.74
N ASN A 82 -4.72 -19.36 3.44
CA ASN A 82 -4.54 -19.81 4.82
C ASN A 82 -4.00 -18.71 5.74
N ARG A 83 -4.51 -17.47 5.59
CA ARG A 83 -4.06 -16.29 6.35
C ARG A 83 -2.61 -15.87 6.09
N THR A 84 -1.96 -16.37 5.06
CA THR A 84 -0.60 -15.97 4.66
C THR A 84 -0.65 -15.26 3.32
N ILE A 85 0.00 -14.10 3.22
CA ILE A 85 0.03 -13.30 2.00
C ILE A 85 0.89 -14.01 0.95
N SER A 86 0.29 -14.29 -0.19
CA SER A 86 0.92 -14.96 -1.33
C SER A 86 1.27 -13.98 -2.45
N ARG A 87 0.50 -12.89 -2.60
CA ARG A 87 0.67 -11.92 -3.67
C ARG A 87 0.23 -10.53 -3.24
N VAL A 88 0.94 -9.54 -3.75
CA VAL A 88 0.68 -8.11 -3.55
C VAL A 88 0.50 -7.47 -4.91
N GLU A 89 -0.57 -6.71 -5.09
CA GLU A 89 -0.84 -5.95 -6.30
C GLU A 89 -1.14 -4.49 -5.93
N LEU A 90 -0.79 -3.59 -6.84
CA LEU A 90 -1.12 -2.18 -6.73
C LEU A 90 -1.89 -1.76 -7.97
N LYS A 91 -3.13 -1.31 -7.78
CA LYS A 91 -3.93 -0.69 -8.83
C LYS A 91 -3.97 0.81 -8.61
N LYS A 92 -3.44 1.57 -9.56
CA LYS A 92 -3.51 3.03 -9.55
C LYS A 92 -4.61 3.47 -10.50
N GLN A 93 -5.53 4.31 -10.04
CA GLN A 93 -6.61 4.87 -10.83
C GLN A 93 -6.59 6.39 -10.71
N LYS A 94 -6.50 7.10 -11.82
CA LYS A 94 -6.68 8.55 -11.86
C LYS A 94 -8.17 8.86 -11.71
N LEU A 95 -8.54 9.71 -10.75
CA LEU A 95 -9.93 10.10 -10.50
C LEU A 95 -10.33 11.37 -11.24
N HIS A 96 -9.40 12.31 -11.44
CA HIS A 96 -9.63 13.52 -12.23
C HIS A 96 -8.32 14.08 -12.76
#